data_AF-A0A4Q3CSS2-F1
#
_entry.id   AF-A0A4Q3CSS2-F1
#
_cell.length_a   1.000
_cell.length_b   1.000
_cell.length_c   1.000
_cell.angle_alpha   90.00
_cell.angle_beta   90.00
_cell.angle_gamma   90.00
#
_symmetry.space_group_name_H-M   'P 1'
#
loop_
_entity.id
_entity.type
_entity.pdbx_description
1 polymer ?
#
loop_
_entity_poly.entity_id
_entity_poly.type
_entity_poly.pdbx_seq_one_letter_code
_entity_poly.pdbx_strand_id
1 'polypeptide(L)'
;AKSGKQLWSVLTVEKDDNRMITGAPWVFRGKVAIGHGGSDTGPMRGYVTAYDQKTGKQAWRFYTVPGDPAKGFENKAMEMAAKTWTGEWWKWGGGGNVWSAMAYDARYNRIYLGTGNGSPWNQKIRSPGGGDNLFLASIVALDADSGEYVWHYQVNPGETWDYNDAMDIELGDLTIDGKLRPVIMHAPKNGFFYVLDRETGKLISAEKFAHNVTWAERIDMKTGRPVEHPDARFPDGKKFGFFPDNLGAHGPEAMAYSPKTKLVYLPIAEGGFVMHDPEPLHAWNFIPGLGVGPSVVAYDDPSRGPRTNRLTAWDPVAQRPVWSVPREGQRAAGVTATGGDLVVQGDVSGTIGIWSAKTGKLLWSFDAHTGIMAQPVTYMAGGKQYITVVVGWRGSTPNGWTKEWDYRAQKRRILTFALDAKGKLPNDDTTPAPFVDDPAFKVDAARVAAGDKVFGVRCGICHGYGMLAGGAAPDLRRSDVPLSIDAFNAVVREGAFVDNAMPQFAELTAEDLLNIQHYIRSRTRDSIAAK
;
A
#
# COMPACT_ATOMS: atom_id res chain seq x y z
N ALA A 1 -4.39 22.33 18.95
CA ALA A 1 -3.06 21.84 19.37
C ALA A 1 -2.92 21.76 20.88
N LYS A 2 -2.91 22.89 21.63
CA LYS A 2 -2.62 22.92 23.08
C LYS A 2 -3.45 21.97 23.98
N SER A 3 -4.75 21.80 23.68
CA SER A 3 -5.67 21.04 24.54
C SER A 3 -6.08 19.67 24.00
N GLY A 4 -5.73 19.35 22.75
CA GLY A 4 -6.29 18.17 22.06
C GLY A 4 -7.80 18.21 21.77
N LYS A 5 -8.53 19.28 22.13
CA LYS A 5 -9.98 19.39 21.88
C LYS A 5 -10.28 19.50 20.38
N GLN A 6 -11.26 18.73 19.91
CA GLN A 6 -11.79 18.81 18.54
C GLN A 6 -12.35 20.20 18.25
N LEU A 7 -11.93 20.82 17.13
CA LEU A 7 -12.42 22.12 16.68
C LEU A 7 -13.55 21.97 15.65
N TRP A 8 -13.38 21.07 14.70
CA TRP A 8 -14.37 20.69 13.71
C TRP A 8 -14.16 19.23 13.33
N SER A 9 -15.20 18.61 12.77
CA SER A 9 -15.16 17.29 12.15
C SER A 9 -16.10 17.30 10.95
N VAL A 10 -15.69 16.64 9.87
CA VAL A 10 -16.44 16.58 8.62
C VAL A 10 -16.42 15.13 8.15
N LEU A 11 -17.60 14.61 7.83
CA LEU A 11 -17.70 13.33 7.15
C LEU A 11 -17.34 13.57 5.68
N THR A 12 -16.18 13.07 5.24
CA THR A 12 -15.65 13.31 3.88
C THR A 12 -16.27 12.37 2.84
N VAL A 13 -16.84 11.27 3.31
CA VAL A 13 -17.47 10.18 2.56
C VAL A 13 -18.99 10.23 2.70
N GLU A 14 -19.71 9.44 1.90
CA GLU A 14 -21.16 9.31 2.06
C GLU A 14 -21.51 8.52 3.34
N LYS A 15 -22.75 8.65 3.81
CA LYS A 15 -23.23 7.82 4.91
C LYS A 15 -23.23 6.35 4.47
N ASP A 16 -22.74 5.46 5.33
CA ASP A 16 -22.65 4.00 5.10
C ASP A 16 -21.70 3.62 3.94
N ASP A 17 -20.72 4.49 3.65
CA ASP A 17 -19.67 4.29 2.66
C ASP A 17 -18.48 3.49 3.25
N ASN A 18 -18.02 2.45 2.54
CA ASN A 18 -16.90 1.61 2.98
C ASN A 18 -15.52 2.23 2.72
N ARG A 19 -15.45 3.48 2.24
CA ARG A 19 -14.20 4.23 2.07
C ARG A 19 -13.48 4.42 3.40
N MET A 20 -12.16 4.38 3.36
CA MET A 20 -11.30 4.58 4.53
C MET A 20 -10.24 5.64 4.27
N ILE A 21 -9.80 6.36 5.31
CA ILE A 21 -8.67 7.29 5.22
C ILE A 21 -7.49 6.69 5.97
N THR A 22 -6.42 6.39 5.23
CA THR A 22 -5.17 5.83 5.77
C THR A 22 -3.99 6.79 5.65
N GLY A 23 -3.99 7.64 4.62
CA GLY A 23 -2.94 8.63 4.37
C GLY A 23 -3.01 9.84 5.30
N ALA A 24 -1.89 10.54 5.43
CA ALA A 24 -1.81 11.81 6.15
C ALA A 24 -2.46 12.95 5.33
N PRO A 25 -3.19 13.89 5.96
CA PRO A 25 -3.69 15.07 5.27
C PRO A 25 -2.54 16.03 4.92
N TRP A 26 -2.72 16.78 3.82
CA TRP A 26 -1.80 17.83 3.39
C TRP A 26 -2.35 19.20 3.71
N VAL A 27 -1.52 20.07 4.30
CA VAL A 27 -1.92 21.43 4.69
C VAL A 27 -1.14 22.45 3.89
N PHE A 28 -1.85 23.30 3.16
CA PHE A 28 -1.26 24.36 2.35
C PHE A 28 -2.24 25.52 2.24
N ARG A 29 -1.76 26.76 2.26
CA ARG A 29 -2.56 27.98 1.99
C ARG A 29 -3.91 28.03 2.72
N GLY A 30 -3.93 27.66 3.99
CA GLY A 30 -5.15 27.67 4.81
C GLY A 30 -6.16 26.56 4.47
N LYS A 31 -5.76 25.53 3.73
CA LYS A 31 -6.58 24.37 3.35
C LYS A 31 -5.97 23.08 3.88
N VAL A 32 -6.82 22.10 4.13
CA VAL A 32 -6.49 20.71 4.47
C VAL A 32 -7.02 19.82 3.37
N ALA A 33 -6.13 19.22 2.57
CA ALA A 33 -6.49 18.26 1.54
C ALA A 33 -6.37 16.82 2.06
N ILE A 34 -7.35 16.00 1.73
CA ILE A 34 -7.36 14.59 2.05
C ILE A 34 -8.12 13.81 0.96
N GLY A 35 -7.60 12.64 0.61
CA GLY A 35 -8.30 11.67 -0.22
C GLY A 35 -8.75 10.47 0.61
N HIS A 36 -8.87 9.30 0.00
CA HIS A 36 -9.35 8.09 0.67
C HIS A 36 -8.89 6.83 -0.10
N GLY A 37 -8.83 5.69 0.57
CA GLY A 37 -8.66 4.35 -0.01
C GLY A 37 -9.99 3.62 -0.19
N GLY A 38 -9.89 2.33 -0.56
CA GLY A 38 -11.02 1.38 -0.59
C GLY A 38 -11.41 0.80 -1.96
N SER A 39 -10.74 1.18 -3.05
CA SER A 39 -10.97 0.58 -4.39
C SER A 39 -10.82 -0.94 -4.40
N ASP A 40 -9.97 -1.48 -3.53
CA ASP A 40 -9.73 -2.92 -3.41
C ASP A 40 -10.83 -3.63 -2.61
N THR A 41 -11.77 -2.92 -2.01
CA THR A 41 -12.80 -3.49 -1.11
C THR A 41 -14.23 -3.18 -1.55
N GLY A 42 -14.40 -2.34 -2.57
CA GLY A 42 -15.73 -2.06 -3.12
C GLY A 42 -15.70 -1.11 -4.31
N PRO A 43 -16.85 -0.95 -5.00
CA PRO A 43 -16.98 -0.09 -6.17
C PRO A 43 -16.91 1.38 -5.77
N MET A 44 -15.70 1.95 -5.77
CA MET A 44 -15.46 3.31 -5.29
C MET A 44 -14.92 4.21 -6.39
N ARG A 45 -15.48 5.43 -6.43
CA ARG A 45 -14.97 6.54 -7.25
C ARG A 45 -14.02 7.38 -6.40
N GLY A 46 -12.78 7.51 -6.88
CA GLY A 46 -11.71 8.27 -6.22
C GLY A 46 -11.89 9.78 -6.33
N TYR A 47 -11.54 10.48 -5.25
CA TYR A 47 -11.46 11.94 -5.21
C TYR A 47 -10.48 12.43 -4.13
N VAL A 48 -10.12 13.72 -4.24
CA VAL A 48 -9.48 14.50 -3.19
C VAL A 48 -10.36 15.69 -2.86
N THR A 49 -10.48 16.00 -1.58
CA THR A 49 -11.22 17.19 -1.12
C THR A 49 -10.30 18.08 -0.31
N ALA A 50 -10.30 19.38 -0.62
CA ALA A 50 -9.69 20.38 0.24
C ALA A 50 -10.75 21.08 1.07
N TYR A 51 -10.47 21.25 2.36
CA TYR A 51 -11.32 21.92 3.34
C TYR A 51 -10.62 23.16 3.88
N ASP A 52 -11.36 24.21 4.19
CA ASP A 52 -10.85 25.35 4.94
C ASP A 52 -10.32 24.90 6.31
N GLN A 53 -9.07 25.23 6.61
CA GLN A 53 -8.37 24.75 7.80
C GLN A 53 -9.03 25.20 9.11
N LYS A 54 -9.71 26.35 9.12
CA LYS A 54 -10.30 26.92 10.33
C LYS A 54 -11.69 26.36 10.62
N THR A 55 -12.47 26.10 9.58
CA THR A 55 -13.91 25.82 9.69
C THR A 55 -14.29 24.40 9.27
N GLY A 56 -13.43 23.70 8.51
CA GLY A 56 -13.76 22.42 7.90
C GLY A 56 -14.72 22.54 6.71
N LYS A 57 -15.07 23.75 6.24
CA LYS A 57 -15.92 23.89 5.05
C LYS A 57 -15.20 23.39 3.81
N GLN A 58 -15.86 22.60 2.97
CA GLN A 58 -15.30 22.16 1.70
C GLN A 58 -14.98 23.38 0.82
N ALA A 59 -13.72 23.51 0.42
CA ALA A 59 -13.25 24.55 -0.49
C ALA A 59 -13.40 24.08 -1.95
N TRP A 60 -12.87 22.89 -2.26
CA TRP A 60 -13.00 22.26 -3.57
C TRP A 60 -12.90 20.73 -3.46
N ARG A 61 -13.41 20.03 -4.48
CA ARG A 61 -13.25 18.58 -4.65
C ARG A 61 -12.85 18.30 -6.10
N PHE A 62 -11.86 17.44 -6.27
CA PHE A 62 -11.43 16.91 -7.57
C PHE A 62 -11.65 15.39 -7.60
N TYR A 63 -12.53 14.94 -8.50
CA TYR A 63 -12.66 13.51 -8.81
C TYR A 63 -11.52 13.09 -9.75
N THR A 64 -10.96 11.91 -9.52
CA THR A 64 -9.83 11.39 -10.32
C THR A 64 -10.29 10.56 -11.50
N VAL A 65 -11.53 10.08 -11.51
CA VAL A 65 -12.13 9.32 -12.62
C VAL A 65 -13.54 9.85 -12.94
N PRO A 66 -13.99 9.77 -14.20
CA PRO A 66 -15.29 10.28 -14.62
C PRO A 66 -16.44 9.47 -14.00
N GLY A 67 -17.55 10.14 -13.72
CA GLY A 67 -18.78 9.53 -13.22
C GLY A 67 -19.66 8.99 -14.35
N ASP A 68 -20.94 8.80 -14.05
CA ASP A 68 -21.97 8.46 -15.03
C ASP A 68 -22.13 9.59 -16.07
N PRO A 69 -21.79 9.36 -17.36
CA PRO A 69 -21.88 10.39 -18.40
C PRO A 69 -23.30 10.96 -18.56
N ALA A 70 -24.34 10.20 -18.22
CA ALA A 70 -25.72 10.67 -18.30
C ALA A 70 -26.04 11.78 -17.29
N LYS A 71 -25.22 11.93 -16.23
CA LYS A 71 -25.36 12.99 -15.21
C LYS A 71 -24.53 14.23 -15.54
N GLY A 72 -23.79 14.22 -16.65
CA GLY A 72 -22.80 15.24 -16.97
C GLY A 72 -21.53 15.11 -16.15
N PHE A 73 -20.60 16.06 -16.34
CA PHE A 73 -19.27 16.05 -15.72
C PHE A 73 -19.06 17.27 -14.83
N GLU A 74 -18.38 17.08 -13.70
CA GLU A 74 -18.14 18.15 -12.72
C GLU A 74 -17.22 19.26 -13.25
N ASN A 75 -16.38 18.94 -14.24
CA ASN A 75 -15.46 19.87 -14.87
C ASN A 75 -14.97 19.32 -16.23
N LYS A 76 -14.24 20.16 -16.97
CA LYS A 76 -13.65 19.80 -18.28
C LYS A 76 -12.63 18.65 -18.20
N ALA A 77 -11.97 18.46 -17.06
CA ALA A 77 -11.02 17.36 -16.88
C ALA A 77 -11.74 16.01 -16.84
N MET A 78 -12.91 15.93 -16.18
CA MET A 78 -13.75 14.73 -16.19
C MET A 78 -14.36 14.45 -17.56
N GLU A 79 -14.77 15.48 -18.30
CA GLU A 79 -15.21 15.32 -19.69
C GLU A 79 -14.08 14.80 -20.60
N MET A 80 -12.86 15.32 -20.43
CA MET A 80 -11.67 14.84 -21.14
C MET A 80 -11.34 13.39 -20.76
N ALA A 81 -11.34 13.09 -19.46
CA ALA A 81 -11.06 11.76 -18.96
C ALA A 81 -12.07 10.74 -19.50
N ALA A 82 -13.37 11.05 -19.52
CA ALA A 82 -14.43 10.15 -20.01
C ALA A 82 -14.22 9.61 -21.43
N LYS A 83 -13.52 10.36 -22.30
CA LYS A 83 -13.17 9.90 -23.66
C LYS A 83 -12.21 8.71 -23.67
N THR A 84 -11.57 8.41 -22.54
CA THR A 84 -10.62 7.30 -22.37
C THR A 84 -11.24 6.09 -21.66
N TRP A 85 -12.56 6.10 -21.43
CA TRP A 85 -13.31 5.01 -20.81
C TRP A 85 -14.38 4.49 -21.75
N THR A 86 -14.72 3.21 -21.59
CA THR A 86 -15.73 2.50 -22.37
C THR A 86 -16.62 1.66 -21.45
N GLY A 87 -17.83 1.32 -21.89
CA GLY A 87 -18.77 0.56 -21.08
C GLY A 87 -19.35 1.37 -19.91
N GLU A 88 -19.73 0.67 -18.84
CA GLU A 88 -20.44 1.24 -17.69
C GLU A 88 -19.55 1.29 -16.42
N TRP A 89 -18.34 1.83 -16.56
CA TRP A 89 -17.32 1.84 -15.48
C TRP A 89 -17.82 2.46 -14.17
N TRP A 90 -18.73 3.43 -14.24
CA TRP A 90 -19.28 4.13 -13.06
C TRP A 90 -20.07 3.20 -12.13
N LYS A 91 -20.59 2.06 -12.62
CA LYS A 91 -21.21 1.02 -11.78
C LYS A 91 -20.21 0.37 -10.82
N TRP A 92 -18.93 0.42 -11.18
CA TRP A 92 -17.82 -0.11 -10.38
C TRP A 92 -17.04 0.99 -9.64
N GLY A 93 -17.51 2.24 -9.73
CA GLY A 93 -16.84 3.43 -9.22
C GLY A 93 -15.61 3.86 -10.03
N GLY A 94 -14.94 2.95 -10.73
CA GLY A 94 -13.79 3.21 -11.60
C GLY A 94 -12.44 3.21 -10.87
N GLY A 95 -12.39 3.49 -9.56
CA GLY A 95 -11.16 3.51 -8.76
C GLY A 95 -10.49 4.89 -8.72
N GLY A 96 -9.16 4.93 -8.80
CA GLY A 96 -8.37 6.16 -8.85
C GLY A 96 -8.21 6.87 -7.50
N ASN A 97 -8.41 6.14 -6.40
CA ASN A 97 -8.35 6.63 -5.03
C ASN A 97 -7.00 7.28 -4.68
N VAL A 98 -7.01 8.47 -4.08
CA VAL A 98 -5.78 9.16 -3.61
C VAL A 98 -5.62 8.88 -2.12
N TRP A 99 -4.98 7.75 -1.80
CA TRP A 99 -4.97 7.20 -0.43
C TRP A 99 -3.69 7.48 0.35
N SER A 100 -2.67 8.05 -0.28
CA SER A 100 -1.37 8.35 0.34
C SER A 100 -0.70 9.57 -0.29
N ALA A 101 -0.15 9.43 -1.49
CA ALA A 101 0.75 10.43 -2.05
C ALA A 101 0.09 11.73 -2.51
N MET A 102 0.59 12.82 -1.92
CA MET A 102 0.41 14.17 -2.42
C MET A 102 1.73 14.93 -2.24
N ALA A 103 1.91 16.04 -2.95
CA ALA A 103 2.99 17.00 -2.71
C ALA A 103 2.51 18.42 -3.03
N TYR A 104 3.01 19.43 -2.32
CA TYR A 104 2.67 20.84 -2.58
C TYR A 104 3.90 21.63 -3.01
N ASP A 105 3.79 22.40 -4.11
CA ASP A 105 4.80 23.34 -4.56
C ASP A 105 4.29 24.77 -4.53
N ALA A 106 4.85 25.57 -3.62
CA ALA A 106 4.55 26.99 -3.48
C ALA A 106 5.01 27.82 -4.70
N ARG A 107 6.05 27.39 -5.43
CA ARG A 107 6.57 28.10 -6.62
C ARG A 107 5.52 28.18 -7.73
N TYR A 108 4.78 27.10 -7.94
CA TYR A 108 3.77 27.00 -8.99
C TYR A 108 2.33 27.11 -8.47
N ASN A 109 2.15 27.24 -7.16
CA ASN A 109 0.86 27.14 -6.48
C ASN A 109 0.10 25.84 -6.82
N ARG A 110 0.79 24.71 -6.73
CA ARG A 110 0.24 23.42 -7.18
C ARG A 110 0.24 22.37 -6.09
N ILE A 111 -0.80 21.56 -6.10
CA ILE A 111 -0.80 20.26 -5.44
C ILE A 111 -0.68 19.16 -6.50
N TYR A 112 0.23 18.23 -6.27
CA TYR A 112 0.40 17.01 -7.07
C TYR A 112 -0.26 15.85 -6.32
N LEU A 113 -1.00 15.03 -7.04
CA LEU A 113 -1.71 13.87 -6.51
C LEU A 113 -1.18 12.61 -7.18
N GLY A 114 -0.87 11.57 -6.40
CA GLY A 114 -0.65 10.23 -6.91
C GLY A 114 -1.95 9.41 -6.86
N THR A 115 -2.46 8.96 -8.01
CA THR A 115 -3.78 8.32 -8.09
C THR A 115 -3.73 6.79 -8.03
N GLY A 116 -4.81 6.22 -7.50
CA GLY A 116 -4.98 4.78 -7.27
C GLY A 116 -5.14 3.92 -8.54
N ASN A 117 -5.26 2.62 -8.30
CA ASN A 117 -5.59 1.57 -9.26
C ASN A 117 -7.07 1.67 -9.70
N GLY A 118 -7.40 0.94 -10.75
CA GLY A 118 -8.79 0.82 -11.21
C GLY A 118 -9.65 -0.07 -10.33
N SER A 119 -10.96 0.20 -10.31
CA SER A 119 -11.98 -0.66 -9.68
C SER A 119 -13.02 -1.10 -10.72
N PRO A 120 -13.15 -2.42 -11.00
CA PRO A 120 -12.24 -3.49 -10.60
C PRO A 120 -10.85 -3.35 -11.23
N TRP A 121 -9.84 -4.10 -10.75
CA TRP A 121 -8.50 -4.09 -11.34
C TRP A 121 -8.54 -4.45 -12.83
N ASN A 122 -9.26 -5.51 -13.22
CA ASN A 122 -9.24 -5.98 -14.61
C ASN A 122 -9.93 -5.01 -15.57
N GLN A 123 -9.14 -4.45 -16.50
CA GLN A 123 -9.62 -3.50 -17.50
C GLN A 123 -10.71 -4.09 -18.41
N LYS A 124 -10.65 -5.38 -18.77
CA LYS A 124 -11.64 -6.02 -19.66
C LYS A 124 -13.04 -6.04 -19.04
N ILE A 125 -13.15 -5.93 -17.71
CA ILE A 125 -14.41 -5.79 -16.98
C ILE A 125 -14.74 -4.31 -16.76
N ARG A 126 -13.76 -3.54 -16.29
CA ARG A 126 -13.95 -2.12 -15.93
C ARG A 126 -14.24 -1.22 -17.14
N SER A 127 -13.54 -1.46 -18.24
CA SER A 127 -13.60 -0.70 -19.50
C SER A 127 -13.41 -1.65 -20.69
N PRO A 128 -14.45 -2.40 -21.10
CA PRO A 128 -14.32 -3.55 -22.01
C PRO A 128 -13.76 -3.23 -23.40
N GLY A 129 -13.96 -2.02 -23.89
CA GLY A 129 -13.39 -1.51 -25.14
C GLY A 129 -11.96 -0.97 -25.01
N GLY A 130 -11.32 -1.14 -23.85
CA GLY A 130 -9.98 -0.62 -23.54
C GLY A 130 -9.99 0.85 -23.16
N GLY A 131 -8.94 1.58 -23.57
CA GLY A 131 -8.74 2.99 -23.28
C GLY A 131 -7.79 3.26 -22.11
N ASP A 132 -7.24 4.46 -22.04
CA ASP A 132 -6.25 4.83 -21.02
C ASP A 132 -6.83 4.89 -19.60
N ASN A 133 -8.15 5.04 -19.47
CA ASN A 133 -8.87 5.14 -18.20
C ASN A 133 -8.31 6.24 -17.29
N LEU A 134 -8.23 7.47 -17.80
CA LEU A 134 -7.75 8.62 -17.04
C LEU A 134 -8.65 8.93 -15.82
N PHE A 135 -8.10 9.36 -14.68
CA PHE A 135 -6.69 9.53 -14.34
C PHE A 135 -6.20 8.39 -13.43
N LEU A 136 -6.48 7.13 -13.74
CA LEU A 136 -5.91 5.99 -13.00
C LEU A 136 -4.38 5.96 -13.11
N ALA A 137 -3.71 5.59 -12.02
CA ALA A 137 -2.26 5.44 -11.94
C ALA A 137 -1.47 6.59 -12.61
N SER A 138 -1.72 7.80 -12.11
CA SER A 138 -1.19 9.05 -12.64
C SER A 138 -0.71 9.98 -11.55
N ILE A 139 0.29 10.80 -11.90
CA ILE A 139 0.56 12.06 -11.23
C ILE A 139 -0.37 13.10 -11.86
N VAL A 140 -1.22 13.74 -11.05
CA VAL A 140 -2.14 14.80 -11.46
C VAL A 140 -1.77 16.10 -10.74
N ALA A 141 -1.52 17.17 -11.49
CA ALA A 141 -1.29 18.50 -10.94
C ALA A 141 -2.56 19.33 -10.97
N LEU A 142 -2.93 19.89 -9.82
CA LEU A 142 -4.04 20.82 -9.66
C LEU A 142 -3.55 22.18 -9.18
N ASP A 143 -4.27 23.25 -9.56
CA ASP A 143 -4.15 24.52 -8.86
C ASP A 143 -4.56 24.35 -7.40
N ALA A 144 -3.72 24.81 -6.47
CA ALA A 144 -3.93 24.59 -5.04
C ALA A 144 -5.12 25.38 -4.48
N ASP A 145 -5.49 26.51 -5.08
CA ASP A 145 -6.56 27.36 -4.58
C ASP A 145 -7.93 26.92 -5.07
N SER A 146 -8.06 26.55 -6.35
CA SER A 146 -9.33 26.17 -6.98
C SER A 146 -9.56 24.66 -7.10
N GLY A 147 -8.51 23.84 -7.07
CA GLY A 147 -8.59 22.42 -7.39
C GLY A 147 -8.76 22.14 -8.89
N GLU A 148 -8.59 23.15 -9.75
CA GLU A 148 -8.67 22.98 -11.20
C GLU A 148 -7.48 22.19 -11.74
N TYR A 149 -7.76 21.31 -12.70
CA TYR A 149 -6.75 20.52 -13.40
C TYR A 149 -5.76 21.40 -14.17
N VAL A 150 -4.47 21.06 -14.07
CA VAL A 150 -3.39 21.73 -14.81
C VAL A 150 -2.76 20.78 -15.83
N TRP A 151 -2.19 19.67 -15.36
CA TRP A 151 -1.57 18.65 -16.21
C TRP A 151 -1.61 17.28 -15.51
N HIS A 152 -1.37 16.21 -16.25
CA HIS A 152 -1.10 14.89 -15.68
C HIS A 152 0.01 14.17 -16.45
N TYR A 153 0.62 13.18 -15.81
CA TYR A 153 1.40 12.13 -16.45
C TYR A 153 0.87 10.79 -15.97
N GLN A 154 0.42 9.93 -16.89
CA GLN A 154 -0.11 8.61 -16.55
C GLN A 154 1.00 7.57 -16.63
N VAL A 155 1.31 6.98 -15.48
CA VAL A 155 2.40 6.02 -15.31
C VAL A 155 2.00 4.64 -15.85
N ASN A 156 0.73 4.23 -15.63
CA ASN A 156 0.18 2.96 -16.12
C ASN A 156 -1.13 3.17 -16.90
N PRO A 157 -1.08 3.49 -18.21
CA PRO A 157 -2.28 3.58 -19.04
C PRO A 157 -3.09 2.28 -19.08
N GLY A 158 -4.40 2.38 -18.84
CA GLY A 158 -5.27 1.21 -18.80
C GLY A 158 -4.88 0.19 -17.73
N GLU A 159 -4.38 0.66 -16.58
CA GLU A 159 -3.91 -0.12 -15.43
C GLU A 159 -4.80 -1.35 -15.13
N THR A 160 -4.19 -2.53 -14.93
CA THR A 160 -4.93 -3.79 -14.71
C THR A 160 -4.32 -4.78 -13.71
N TRP A 161 -3.30 -4.37 -12.96
CA TRP A 161 -2.43 -5.22 -12.13
C TRP A 161 -2.33 -4.79 -10.67
N ASP A 162 -3.06 -3.75 -10.27
CA ASP A 162 -2.83 -2.94 -9.07
C ASP A 162 -1.44 -2.27 -9.04
N TYR A 163 -1.01 -1.79 -10.20
CA TYR A 163 0.13 -0.88 -10.32
C TYR A 163 -0.34 0.57 -10.22
N ASN A 164 -0.80 0.94 -9.03
CA ASN A 164 -1.20 2.30 -8.73
C ASN A 164 0.00 3.26 -8.55
N ASP A 165 -0.32 4.55 -8.45
CA ASP A 165 0.64 5.66 -8.43
C ASP A 165 0.58 6.46 -7.11
N ALA A 166 0.07 5.84 -6.05
CA ALA A 166 -0.13 6.47 -4.75
C ALA A 166 1.14 6.47 -3.85
N MET A 167 2.30 6.28 -4.46
CA MET A 167 3.62 6.27 -3.80
C MET A 167 4.15 7.69 -3.69
N ASP A 168 5.02 7.95 -2.72
CA ASP A 168 5.45 9.31 -2.41
C ASP A 168 6.04 10.07 -3.61
N ILE A 169 5.82 11.39 -3.60
CA ILE A 169 6.19 12.31 -4.68
C ILE A 169 7.25 13.25 -4.13
N GLU A 170 8.49 13.05 -4.56
CA GLU A 170 9.63 13.86 -4.12
C GLU A 170 9.86 15.04 -5.05
N LEU A 171 9.80 16.25 -4.50
CA LEU A 171 10.05 17.48 -5.25
C LEU A 171 11.50 17.92 -5.03
N GLY A 172 12.25 18.13 -6.11
CA GLY A 172 13.64 18.56 -6.01
C GLY A 172 14.13 19.28 -7.25
N ASP A 173 15.35 19.78 -7.19
CA ASP A 173 16.01 20.41 -8.33
C ASP A 173 17.25 19.59 -8.72
N LEU A 174 17.28 19.17 -10.00
CA LEU A 174 18.35 18.37 -10.58
C LEU A 174 19.04 19.12 -11.72
N THR A 175 20.35 18.94 -11.86
CA THR A 175 21.06 19.42 -13.05
C THR A 175 20.98 18.35 -14.13
N ILE A 176 20.20 18.61 -15.18
CA ILE A 176 19.97 17.71 -16.31
C ILE A 176 20.36 18.46 -17.58
N ASP A 177 21.22 17.86 -18.40
CA ASP A 177 21.80 18.49 -19.60
C ASP A 177 22.42 19.88 -19.32
N GLY A 178 23.12 19.98 -18.19
CA GLY A 178 23.76 21.22 -17.73
C GLY A 178 22.81 22.31 -17.23
N LYS A 179 21.49 22.05 -17.16
CA LYS A 179 20.47 23.01 -16.69
C LYS A 179 19.85 22.54 -15.39
N LEU A 180 19.66 23.47 -14.45
CA LEU A 180 18.89 23.20 -13.24
C LEU A 180 17.40 23.09 -13.61
N ARG A 181 16.79 21.96 -13.32
CA ARG A 181 15.39 21.64 -13.63
C ARG A 181 14.61 21.38 -12.33
N PRO A 182 13.46 22.03 -12.12
CA PRO A 182 12.55 21.67 -11.05
C PRO A 182 11.81 20.38 -11.45
N VAL A 183 12.00 19.32 -10.67
CA VAL A 183 11.51 17.98 -11.00
C VAL A 183 10.63 17.36 -9.92
N ILE A 184 9.80 16.44 -10.36
CA ILE A 184 9.25 15.35 -9.54
C ILE A 184 10.13 14.12 -9.76
N MET A 185 10.49 13.46 -8.66
CA MET A 185 11.13 12.16 -8.61
C MET A 185 10.11 11.18 -8.02
N HIS A 186 9.83 10.09 -8.72
CA HIS A 186 8.73 9.20 -8.35
C HIS A 186 9.05 7.74 -8.69
N ALA A 187 8.77 6.83 -7.76
CA ALA A 187 9.02 5.41 -7.91
C ALA A 187 7.76 4.61 -7.55
N PRO A 188 6.77 4.46 -8.44
CA PRO A 188 5.55 3.74 -8.14
C PRO A 188 5.73 2.23 -8.12
N LYS A 189 4.62 1.51 -7.92
CA LYS A 189 4.61 0.05 -7.75
C LYS A 189 5.22 -0.67 -8.95
N ASN A 190 5.14 -0.10 -10.14
CA ASN A 190 5.42 -0.76 -11.41
C ASN A 190 6.92 -1.07 -11.70
N GLY A 191 7.84 -0.60 -10.87
CA GLY A 191 9.28 -0.88 -10.98
C GLY A 191 10.11 0.09 -11.82
N PHE A 192 9.51 1.17 -12.34
CA PHE A 192 10.21 2.25 -13.05
C PHE A 192 10.37 3.50 -12.17
N PHE A 193 11.48 4.20 -12.31
CA PHE A 193 11.77 5.45 -11.60
C PHE A 193 11.61 6.61 -12.57
N TYR A 194 10.67 7.49 -12.30
CA TYR A 194 10.30 8.60 -13.17
C TYR A 194 10.91 9.91 -12.68
N VAL A 195 11.46 10.67 -13.62
CA VAL A 195 11.78 12.09 -13.43
C VAL A 195 10.91 12.89 -14.36
N LEU A 196 10.08 13.77 -13.80
CA LEU A 196 9.16 14.63 -14.55
C LEU A 196 9.51 16.09 -14.31
N ASP A 197 9.33 16.93 -15.32
CA ASP A 197 9.33 18.37 -15.16
C ASP A 197 8.08 18.79 -14.37
N ARG A 198 8.24 19.28 -13.14
CA ARG A 198 7.08 19.54 -12.26
C ARG A 198 6.29 20.79 -12.63
N GLU A 199 6.79 21.59 -13.58
CA GLU A 199 6.07 22.72 -14.16
C GLU A 199 5.12 22.27 -15.27
N THR A 200 5.49 21.25 -16.04
CA THR A 200 4.78 20.91 -17.28
C THR A 200 4.22 19.50 -17.33
N GLY A 201 4.61 18.63 -16.40
CA GLY A 201 4.29 17.20 -16.42
C GLY A 201 5.06 16.40 -17.46
N LYS A 202 6.00 17.03 -18.18
CA LYS A 202 6.78 16.36 -19.23
C LYS A 202 7.72 15.33 -18.63
N LEU A 203 7.69 14.12 -19.16
CA LEU A 203 8.66 13.09 -18.85
C LEU A 203 10.07 13.54 -19.26
N ILE A 204 11.02 13.43 -18.33
CA ILE A 204 12.44 13.71 -18.56
C ILE A 204 13.21 12.39 -18.73
N SER A 205 12.99 11.42 -17.84
CA SER A 205 13.60 10.08 -17.91
C SER A 205 12.77 9.06 -17.14
N ALA A 206 12.83 7.79 -17.55
CA ALA A 206 12.27 6.68 -16.80
C ALA A 206 13.03 5.37 -17.04
N GLU A 207 13.62 4.80 -15.99
CA GLU A 207 14.35 3.52 -16.05
C GLU A 207 13.92 2.57 -14.93
N LYS A 208 14.19 1.28 -15.11
CA LYS A 208 13.87 0.25 -14.11
C LYS A 208 14.73 0.42 -12.86
N PHE A 209 14.10 0.65 -11.70
CA PHE A 209 14.82 0.63 -10.41
C PHE A 209 14.77 -0.76 -9.75
N ALA A 210 13.73 -1.54 -10.04
CA ALA A 210 13.65 -2.93 -9.65
C ALA A 210 14.55 -3.79 -10.56
N HIS A 211 15.18 -4.83 -10.02
CA HIS A 211 15.98 -5.75 -10.83
C HIS A 211 15.11 -6.56 -11.78
N ASN A 212 13.91 -6.95 -11.32
CA ASN A 212 12.96 -7.73 -12.12
C ASN A 212 11.74 -6.87 -12.45
N VAL A 213 11.53 -6.64 -13.76
CA VAL A 213 10.32 -6.00 -14.30
C VAL A 213 9.94 -6.74 -15.58
N THR A 214 8.84 -7.50 -15.55
CA THR A 214 8.43 -8.37 -16.68
C THR A 214 7.23 -7.84 -17.46
N TRP A 215 6.41 -6.98 -16.86
CA TRP A 215 5.19 -6.47 -17.50
C TRP A 215 5.47 -5.50 -18.64
N ALA A 216 6.59 -4.78 -18.59
CA ALA A 216 7.03 -3.85 -19.63
C ALA A 216 8.54 -3.90 -19.84
N GLU A 217 8.95 -3.77 -21.09
CA GLU A 217 10.34 -3.75 -21.50
C GLU A 217 11.04 -2.46 -21.06
N ARG A 218 10.39 -1.31 -21.30
CA ARG A 218 10.89 0.05 -21.04
C ARG A 218 9.77 1.07 -21.10
N ILE A 219 10.07 2.34 -20.80
CA ILE A 219 9.22 3.47 -21.16
C ILE A 219 9.70 4.05 -22.51
N ASP A 220 8.79 4.19 -23.46
CA ASP A 220 9.09 4.84 -24.74
C ASP A 220 9.19 6.36 -24.55
N MET A 221 10.41 6.91 -24.65
CA MET A 221 10.64 8.33 -24.40
C MET A 221 10.02 9.28 -25.43
N LYS A 222 9.56 8.78 -26.60
CA LYS A 222 8.85 9.62 -27.59
C LYS A 222 7.39 9.79 -27.21
N THR A 223 6.77 8.72 -26.71
CA THR A 223 5.34 8.72 -26.36
C THR A 223 5.08 8.95 -24.87
N GLY A 224 6.09 8.70 -24.03
CA GLY A 224 5.99 8.66 -22.58
C GLY A 224 5.30 7.41 -22.02
N ARG A 225 5.06 6.38 -22.84
CA ARG A 225 4.22 5.22 -22.49
C ARG A 225 5.05 3.94 -22.28
N PRO A 226 4.61 3.01 -21.43
CA PRO A 226 5.25 1.70 -21.31
C PRO A 226 5.14 0.92 -22.62
N VAL A 227 6.22 0.21 -22.98
CA VAL A 227 6.17 -0.85 -23.98
C VAL A 227 5.92 -2.16 -23.24
N GLU A 228 4.66 -2.55 -23.19
CA GLU A 228 4.19 -3.71 -22.45
C GLU A 228 4.63 -5.03 -23.12
N HIS A 229 4.87 -6.04 -22.29
CA HIS A 229 5.03 -7.40 -22.77
C HIS A 229 3.70 -7.88 -23.38
N PRO A 230 3.70 -8.55 -24.55
CA PRO A 230 2.47 -8.92 -25.27
C PRO A 230 1.50 -9.78 -24.45
N ASP A 231 2.03 -10.60 -23.54
CA ASP A 231 1.22 -11.46 -22.66
C ASP A 231 0.74 -10.77 -21.37
N ALA A 232 1.17 -9.54 -21.06
CA ALA A 232 0.88 -8.87 -19.78
C ALA A 232 -0.62 -8.55 -19.58
N ARG A 233 -1.42 -8.61 -20.66
CA ARG A 233 -2.88 -8.41 -20.64
C ARG A 233 -3.67 -9.70 -20.92
N PHE A 234 -3.07 -10.87 -20.72
CA PHE A 234 -3.74 -12.17 -20.79
C PHE A 234 -4.47 -12.40 -22.13
N PRO A 235 -3.79 -12.27 -23.29
CA PRO A 235 -4.40 -12.67 -24.55
C PRO A 235 -4.87 -14.12 -24.43
N ASP A 236 -6.11 -14.38 -24.86
CA ASP A 236 -6.74 -15.71 -24.82
C ASP A 236 -6.74 -16.40 -23.43
N GLY A 237 -6.75 -15.61 -22.35
CA GLY A 237 -6.76 -16.13 -20.97
C GLY A 237 -5.42 -16.67 -20.48
N LYS A 238 -4.34 -16.49 -21.25
CA LYS A 238 -3.00 -17.01 -20.92
C LYS A 238 -2.50 -16.46 -19.58
N LYS A 239 -1.99 -17.36 -18.74
CA LYS A 239 -1.30 -17.01 -17.48
C LYS A 239 0.01 -16.29 -17.77
N PHE A 240 0.25 -15.19 -17.06
CA PHE A 240 1.50 -14.44 -17.16
C PHE A 240 2.12 -14.23 -15.78
N GLY A 241 3.45 -14.33 -15.74
CA GLY A 241 4.22 -14.12 -14.52
C GLY A 241 4.79 -12.72 -14.44
N PHE A 242 4.40 -12.01 -13.41
CA PHE A 242 4.72 -10.61 -13.19
C PHE A 242 5.86 -10.46 -12.18
N PHE A 243 6.75 -9.54 -12.51
CA PHE A 243 7.48 -8.74 -11.56
C PHE A 243 7.29 -7.26 -11.92
N PRO A 244 7.15 -6.36 -10.93
CA PRO A 244 6.91 -6.68 -9.51
C PRO A 244 5.56 -7.39 -9.27
N ASP A 245 5.22 -7.69 -8.02
CA ASP A 245 3.85 -8.11 -7.68
C ASP A 245 2.93 -6.93 -7.42
N ASN A 246 1.65 -7.18 -7.12
CA ASN A 246 0.67 -6.13 -6.86
C ASN A 246 0.99 -5.25 -5.63
N LEU A 247 1.85 -5.70 -4.72
CA LEU A 247 2.34 -4.84 -3.62
C LEU A 247 3.46 -3.90 -4.10
N GLY A 248 3.99 -4.15 -5.30
CA GLY A 248 4.89 -3.29 -6.04
C GLY A 248 6.36 -3.45 -5.71
N ALA A 249 7.20 -2.92 -6.59
CA ALA A 249 8.63 -2.76 -6.36
C ALA A 249 8.93 -1.73 -5.25
N HIS A 250 8.02 -0.77 -5.08
CA HIS A 250 8.00 0.21 -4.01
C HIS A 250 6.54 0.42 -3.58
N GLY A 251 6.28 0.29 -2.28
CA GLY A 251 4.97 0.44 -1.66
C GLY A 251 4.81 1.79 -0.95
N PRO A 252 3.89 1.94 0.02
CA PRO A 252 3.67 3.21 0.72
C PRO A 252 4.81 3.65 1.64
N GLU A 253 5.86 2.85 1.77
CA GLU A 253 7.01 3.15 2.61
C GLU A 253 7.84 4.29 2.01
N ALA A 254 7.78 5.48 2.62
CA ALA A 254 8.46 6.66 2.09
C ALA A 254 9.93 6.43 1.69
N MET A 255 10.30 6.89 0.50
CA MET A 255 11.69 7.16 0.12
C MET A 255 12.17 8.48 0.76
N ALA A 256 13.41 8.84 0.48
CA ALA A 256 13.96 10.13 0.87
C ALA A 256 14.93 10.67 -0.18
N TYR A 257 14.83 11.96 -0.49
CA TYR A 257 15.82 12.65 -1.32
C TYR A 257 16.83 13.47 -0.49
N SER A 258 18.10 13.47 -0.89
CA SER A 258 19.13 14.35 -0.31
C SER A 258 19.61 15.38 -1.35
N PRO A 259 19.32 16.68 -1.16
CA PRO A 259 19.84 17.73 -2.04
C PRO A 259 21.37 17.85 -2.06
N LYS A 260 22.08 17.27 -1.08
CA LYS A 260 23.55 17.33 -0.97
C LYS A 260 24.23 16.22 -1.77
N THR A 261 23.73 15.00 -1.69
CA THR A 261 24.26 13.86 -2.47
C THR A 261 23.60 13.76 -3.84
N LYS A 262 22.44 14.40 -4.03
CA LYS A 262 21.57 14.29 -5.22
C LYS A 262 21.03 12.88 -5.45
N LEU A 263 21.04 12.04 -4.41
CA LEU A 263 20.54 10.67 -4.46
C LEU A 263 19.17 10.55 -3.81
N VAL A 264 18.39 9.59 -4.30
CA VAL A 264 17.13 9.14 -3.71
C VAL A 264 17.36 7.80 -3.03
N TYR A 265 16.94 7.66 -1.78
CA TYR A 265 17.10 6.46 -0.98
C TYR A 265 15.79 5.67 -0.99
N LEU A 266 15.77 4.60 -1.78
CA LEU A 266 14.59 3.82 -2.11
C LEU A 266 14.51 2.54 -1.26
N PRO A 267 13.42 2.32 -0.52
CA PRO A 267 13.03 1.00 -0.09
C PRO A 267 12.48 0.23 -1.29
N ILE A 268 13.18 -0.84 -1.71
CA ILE A 268 12.78 -1.69 -2.84
C ILE A 268 12.42 -3.07 -2.32
N ALA A 269 11.25 -3.57 -2.70
CA ALA A 269 10.78 -4.91 -2.40
C ALA A 269 10.55 -5.68 -3.70
N GLU A 270 11.12 -6.88 -3.84
CA GLU A 270 11.01 -7.70 -5.05
C GLU A 270 10.25 -8.97 -4.77
N GLY A 271 9.00 -9.01 -5.22
CA GLY A 271 8.15 -10.20 -5.26
C GLY A 271 7.55 -10.37 -6.64
N GLY A 272 7.12 -11.58 -6.96
CA GLY A 272 6.47 -11.91 -8.21
C GLY A 272 5.23 -12.74 -8.00
N PHE A 273 4.34 -12.74 -8.98
CA PHE A 273 3.06 -13.45 -8.93
C PHE A 273 2.65 -13.88 -10.32
N VAL A 274 1.71 -14.82 -10.41
CA VAL A 274 1.06 -15.17 -11.67
C VAL A 274 -0.35 -14.60 -11.67
N MET A 275 -0.73 -13.94 -12.76
CA MET A 275 -2.08 -13.40 -12.94
C MET A 275 -2.67 -13.90 -14.27
N HIS A 276 -3.99 -14.08 -14.32
CA HIS A 276 -4.77 -14.29 -15.54
C HIS A 276 -6.23 -13.82 -15.39
N ASP A 277 -6.95 -13.76 -16.51
CA ASP A 277 -8.38 -13.44 -16.54
C ASP A 277 -9.22 -14.54 -15.87
N PRO A 278 -10.30 -14.20 -15.15
CA PRO A 278 -11.27 -15.18 -14.67
C PRO A 278 -12.06 -15.78 -15.84
N GLU A 279 -12.42 -17.06 -15.75
CA GLU A 279 -13.21 -17.75 -16.77
C GLU A 279 -14.60 -18.17 -16.25
N PRO A 280 -15.71 -17.75 -16.90
CA PRO A 280 -15.79 -16.76 -17.98
C PRO A 280 -15.84 -15.30 -17.47
N LEU A 281 -15.12 -14.40 -18.13
CA LEU A 281 -15.04 -12.96 -17.78
C LEU A 281 -16.41 -12.28 -17.57
N HIS A 282 -17.39 -12.60 -18.43
CA HIS A 282 -18.73 -11.99 -18.40
C HIS A 282 -19.61 -12.47 -17.23
N ALA A 283 -19.25 -13.58 -16.58
CA ALA A 283 -19.97 -14.08 -15.42
C ALA A 283 -19.37 -13.56 -14.10
N TRP A 284 -18.29 -12.76 -14.17
CA TRP A 284 -17.72 -12.17 -12.97
C TRP A 284 -18.70 -11.19 -12.33
N ASN A 285 -18.90 -11.33 -11.03
CA ASN A 285 -19.67 -10.41 -10.20
C ASN A 285 -18.84 -10.04 -8.97
N PHE A 286 -18.94 -8.78 -8.54
CA PHE A 286 -18.40 -8.37 -7.26
C PHE A 286 -19.14 -9.08 -6.12
N ILE A 287 -18.39 -9.73 -5.24
CA ILE A 287 -18.92 -10.36 -4.04
C ILE A 287 -18.52 -9.47 -2.85
N PRO A 288 -19.47 -8.87 -2.12
CA PRO A 288 -19.17 -8.05 -0.96
C PRO A 288 -18.26 -8.78 0.04
N GLY A 289 -17.14 -8.16 0.42
CA GLY A 289 -16.12 -8.71 1.31
C GLY A 289 -15.03 -9.55 0.63
N LEU A 290 -15.13 -9.81 -0.68
CA LEU A 290 -13.98 -10.16 -1.51
C LEU A 290 -13.37 -8.89 -2.08
N GLY A 291 -12.04 -8.84 -2.15
CA GLY A 291 -11.36 -7.71 -2.75
C GLY A 291 -11.68 -7.55 -4.25
N VAL A 292 -11.61 -6.33 -4.77
CA VAL A 292 -11.98 -6.00 -6.17
C VAL A 292 -10.82 -6.26 -7.16
N GLY A 293 -10.21 -7.44 -7.06
CA GLY A 293 -9.23 -7.95 -8.00
C GLY A 293 -9.81 -9.13 -8.78
N PRO A 294 -10.58 -8.92 -9.86
CA PRO A 294 -11.23 -10.02 -10.59
C PRO A 294 -10.23 -10.95 -11.29
N SER A 295 -8.97 -10.56 -11.44
CA SER A 295 -7.94 -11.43 -11.99
C SER A 295 -7.57 -12.52 -10.99
N VAL A 296 -7.42 -13.76 -11.46
CA VAL A 296 -6.96 -14.85 -10.61
C VAL A 296 -5.47 -14.65 -10.36
N VAL A 297 -5.11 -14.48 -9.09
CA VAL A 297 -3.73 -14.26 -8.65
C VAL A 297 -3.23 -15.48 -7.88
N ALA A 298 -2.07 -15.99 -8.29
CA ALA A 298 -1.30 -16.98 -7.55
C ALA A 298 0.02 -16.37 -7.05
N TYR A 299 0.11 -16.15 -5.74
CA TYR A 299 1.29 -15.62 -5.06
C TYR A 299 2.33 -16.72 -4.76
N ASP A 300 1.89 -17.95 -4.56
CA ASP A 300 2.74 -19.05 -4.07
C ASP A 300 3.42 -19.84 -5.20
N ASP A 301 3.62 -19.24 -6.38
CA ASP A 301 4.35 -19.90 -7.47
C ASP A 301 5.83 -20.07 -7.07
N PRO A 302 6.31 -21.30 -6.80
CA PRO A 302 7.66 -21.52 -6.31
C PRO A 302 8.75 -21.08 -7.31
N SER A 303 8.41 -20.95 -8.59
CA SER A 303 9.33 -20.47 -9.63
C SER A 303 9.70 -18.99 -9.49
N ARG A 304 8.98 -18.23 -8.65
CA ARG A 304 9.23 -16.80 -8.41
C ARG A 304 10.15 -16.54 -7.22
N GLY A 305 10.37 -17.53 -6.37
CA GLY A 305 11.16 -17.39 -5.15
C GLY A 305 10.48 -16.50 -4.08
N PRO A 306 11.03 -16.44 -2.87
CA PRO A 306 10.51 -15.59 -1.82
C PRO A 306 10.73 -14.11 -2.15
N ARG A 307 9.83 -13.27 -1.65
CA ARG A 307 10.01 -11.82 -1.75
C ARG A 307 11.26 -11.38 -0.98
N THR A 308 12.01 -10.44 -1.55
CA THR A 308 13.23 -9.88 -0.95
C THR A 308 13.14 -8.37 -0.80
N ASN A 309 13.92 -7.78 0.10
CA ASN A 309 13.98 -6.34 0.31
C ASN A 309 15.41 -5.81 0.22
N ARG A 310 15.54 -4.53 -0.15
CA ARG A 310 16.79 -3.79 -0.11
C ARG A 310 16.59 -2.29 0.07
N LEU A 311 17.62 -1.63 0.57
CA LEU A 311 17.75 -0.18 0.56
C LEU A 311 18.75 0.21 -0.53
N THR A 312 18.29 1.00 -1.49
CA THR A 312 19.11 1.42 -2.64
C THR A 312 19.24 2.93 -2.66
N ALA A 313 20.46 3.44 -2.84
CA ALA A 313 20.64 4.81 -3.29
C ALA A 313 20.61 4.86 -4.80
N TRP A 314 19.59 5.50 -5.34
CA TRP A 314 19.36 5.73 -6.75
C TRP A 314 19.87 7.11 -7.15
N ASP A 315 20.62 7.18 -8.26
CA ASP A 315 20.95 8.45 -8.90
C ASP A 315 19.82 8.78 -9.91
N PRO A 316 18.98 9.79 -9.64
CA PRO A 316 17.86 10.14 -10.52
C PRO A 316 18.30 10.77 -11.84
N VAL A 317 19.52 11.31 -11.93
CA VAL A 317 20.06 11.90 -13.17
C VAL A 317 20.69 10.80 -14.02
N ALA A 318 21.52 9.96 -13.42
CA ALA A 318 22.17 8.86 -14.13
C ALA A 318 21.27 7.63 -14.30
N GLN A 319 20.09 7.62 -13.66
CA GLN A 319 19.09 6.54 -13.71
C GLN A 319 19.68 5.16 -13.38
N ARG A 320 20.45 5.07 -12.29
CA ARG A 320 21.11 3.83 -11.88
C ARG A 320 21.37 3.77 -10.37
N PRO A 321 21.53 2.57 -9.79
CA PRO A 321 21.95 2.46 -8.40
C PRO A 321 23.40 2.93 -8.22
N VAL A 322 23.65 3.65 -7.13
CA VAL A 322 24.98 4.01 -6.65
C VAL A 322 25.49 2.98 -5.65
N TRP A 323 24.61 2.55 -4.75
CA TRP A 323 24.84 1.44 -3.83
C TRP A 323 23.50 0.80 -3.45
N SER A 324 23.55 -0.44 -2.99
CA SER A 324 22.38 -1.22 -2.57
C SER A 324 22.78 -2.17 -1.44
N VAL A 325 21.93 -2.27 -0.41
CA VAL A 325 22.15 -3.19 0.72
C VAL A 325 20.89 -4.03 0.96
N PRO A 326 21.02 -5.37 1.13
CA PRO A 326 19.88 -6.22 1.41
C PRO A 326 19.27 -5.87 2.78
N ARG A 327 17.94 -6.01 2.90
CA ARG A 327 17.19 -5.85 4.15
C ARG A 327 16.40 -7.11 4.45
N GLU A 328 16.12 -7.33 5.73
CA GLU A 328 15.37 -8.49 6.19
C GLU A 328 13.90 -8.45 5.73
N GLY A 329 13.33 -9.65 5.55
CA GLY A 329 11.91 -9.88 5.28
C GLY A 329 11.41 -9.51 3.90
N GLN A 330 10.08 -9.40 3.82
CA GLN A 330 9.33 -9.20 2.58
C GLN A 330 8.68 -7.81 2.44
N ARG A 331 8.64 -7.01 3.51
CA ARG A 331 8.18 -5.61 3.49
C ARG A 331 9.30 -4.65 3.87
N ALA A 332 9.43 -3.55 3.14
CA ALA A 332 10.37 -2.51 3.50
C ALA A 332 9.81 -1.62 4.64
N ALA A 333 10.62 -0.66 5.08
CA ALA A 333 10.22 0.41 5.99
C ALA A 333 10.57 1.77 5.38
N GLY A 334 9.89 2.82 5.82
CA GLY A 334 10.16 4.18 5.35
C GLY A 334 11.58 4.66 5.69
N VAL A 335 12.12 5.56 4.87
CA VAL A 335 13.51 6.03 4.90
C VAL A 335 13.58 7.51 5.25
N THR A 336 14.64 7.93 5.93
CA THR A 336 14.96 9.36 6.13
C THR A 336 16.40 9.66 5.80
N ALA A 337 16.62 10.76 5.07
CA ALA A 337 17.95 11.32 4.81
C ALA A 337 18.19 12.58 5.67
N THR A 338 19.45 12.84 6.02
CA THR A 338 19.82 14.03 6.83
C THR A 338 20.97 14.82 6.19
N GLY A 339 21.10 16.10 6.55
CA GLY A 339 22.22 16.94 6.11
C GLY A 339 23.62 16.49 6.58
N GLY A 340 23.66 15.56 7.55
CA GLY A 340 24.88 14.93 8.06
C GLY A 340 25.41 13.77 7.21
N ASP A 341 24.91 13.59 5.97
CA ASP A 341 25.22 12.45 5.10
C ASP A 341 24.82 11.09 5.72
N LEU A 342 23.67 11.04 6.39
CA LEU A 342 23.12 9.83 7.00
C LEU A 342 21.76 9.46 6.39
N VAL A 343 21.52 8.15 6.29
CA VAL A 343 20.24 7.53 5.92
C VAL A 343 19.78 6.64 7.07
N VAL A 344 18.52 6.76 7.49
CA VAL A 344 17.94 6.04 8.61
C VAL A 344 16.77 5.20 8.13
N GLN A 345 16.72 3.92 8.51
CA GLN A 345 15.63 3.00 8.12
C GLN A 345 15.51 1.85 9.13
N GLY A 346 14.27 1.50 9.48
CA GLY A 346 13.94 0.27 10.20
C GLY A 346 13.89 -0.96 9.29
N ASP A 347 13.58 -2.12 9.86
CA ASP A 347 13.13 -3.30 9.09
C ASP A 347 12.23 -4.21 9.94
N VAL A 348 11.77 -5.29 9.32
CA VAL A 348 10.90 -6.28 9.97
C VAL A 348 11.58 -7.06 11.09
N SER A 349 12.91 -7.17 11.10
CA SER A 349 13.62 -7.88 12.18
C SER A 349 13.52 -7.14 13.52
N GLY A 350 13.07 -5.89 13.47
CA GLY A 350 13.05 -4.97 14.59
C GLY A 350 14.33 -4.16 14.71
N THR A 351 15.18 -4.16 13.68
CA THR A 351 16.42 -3.37 13.70
C THR A 351 16.19 -2.00 13.07
N ILE A 352 16.57 -0.94 13.78
CA ILE A 352 16.81 0.37 13.16
C ILE A 352 18.30 0.52 12.86
N GLY A 353 18.64 0.99 11.66
CA GLY A 353 20.01 1.29 11.29
C GLY A 353 20.21 2.71 10.77
N ILE A 354 21.47 3.12 10.76
CA ILE A 354 21.94 4.37 10.17
C ILE A 354 23.10 4.03 9.23
N TRP A 355 22.96 4.40 7.97
CA TRP A 355 23.94 4.19 6.91
C TRP A 355 24.56 5.50 6.45
N SER A 356 25.79 5.43 5.96
CA SER A 356 26.40 6.49 5.16
C SER A 356 25.59 6.72 3.90
N ALA A 357 25.09 7.94 3.72
CA ALA A 357 24.30 8.37 2.57
C ALA A 357 25.05 8.24 1.23
N LYS A 358 26.39 8.24 1.26
CA LYS A 358 27.23 8.19 0.05
C LYS A 358 27.62 6.77 -0.35
N THR A 359 27.81 5.88 0.62
CA THR A 359 28.46 4.59 0.39
C THR A 359 27.62 3.38 0.79
N GLY A 360 26.49 3.57 1.48
CA GLY A 360 25.69 2.46 1.99
C GLY A 360 26.38 1.67 3.13
N LYS A 361 27.47 2.19 3.70
CA LYS A 361 28.13 1.57 4.86
C LYS A 361 27.25 1.75 6.10
N LEU A 362 26.89 0.66 6.78
CA LEU A 362 26.23 0.70 8.08
C LEU A 362 27.17 1.34 9.12
N LEU A 363 26.68 2.36 9.83
CA LEU A 363 27.44 3.14 10.82
C LEU A 363 26.97 2.85 12.24
N TRP A 364 25.69 2.56 12.41
CA TRP A 364 25.09 2.28 13.71
C TRP A 364 23.80 1.47 13.53
N SER A 365 23.48 0.63 14.51
CA SER A 365 22.22 -0.10 14.56
C SER A 365 21.73 -0.27 16.00
N PHE A 366 20.44 -0.55 16.14
CA PHE A 366 19.79 -0.80 17.42
C PHE A 366 18.62 -1.76 17.26
N ASP A 367 18.49 -2.71 18.19
CA ASP A 367 17.38 -3.66 18.25
C ASP A 367 16.20 -3.03 19.01
N ALA A 368 15.09 -2.84 18.32
CA ALA A 368 13.85 -2.25 18.83
C ALA A 368 12.88 -3.29 19.44
N HIS A 369 13.23 -4.58 19.41
CA HIS A 369 12.44 -5.73 19.85
C HIS A 369 11.09 -5.92 19.13
N THR A 370 10.78 -5.16 18.08
CA THR A 370 9.54 -5.28 17.30
C THR A 370 9.76 -4.70 15.91
N GLY A 371 9.24 -5.36 14.87
CA GLY A 371 9.38 -4.94 13.48
C GLY A 371 8.92 -3.50 13.25
N ILE A 372 9.58 -2.83 12.30
CA ILE A 372 9.39 -1.41 12.00
C ILE A 372 8.96 -1.28 10.54
N MET A 373 7.87 -0.54 10.31
CA MET A 373 7.42 -0.15 8.95
C MET A 373 7.46 1.36 8.75
N ALA A 374 7.28 2.13 9.83
CA ALA A 374 7.15 3.58 9.77
C ALA A 374 8.46 4.26 9.35
N GLN A 375 8.33 5.41 8.69
CA GLN A 375 9.43 6.32 8.42
C GLN A 375 9.98 6.90 9.74
N PRO A 376 11.29 6.82 10.01
CA PRO A 376 11.91 7.62 11.06
C PRO A 376 11.71 9.12 10.79
N VAL A 377 11.77 9.97 11.81
CA VAL A 377 11.78 11.43 11.66
C VAL A 377 12.92 12.03 12.48
N THR A 378 13.43 13.19 12.07
CA THR A 378 14.47 13.92 12.83
C THR A 378 14.03 15.34 13.14
N TYR A 379 14.35 15.84 14.33
CA TYR A 379 14.01 17.21 14.75
C TYR A 379 15.00 17.76 15.78
N MET A 380 14.95 19.09 15.98
CA MET A 380 15.70 19.79 17.03
C MET A 380 14.76 20.15 18.18
N ALA A 381 15.18 19.88 19.42
CA ALA A 381 14.50 20.35 20.62
C ALA A 381 15.54 20.70 21.70
N GLY A 382 15.43 21.88 22.31
CA GLY A 382 16.37 22.32 23.36
C GLY A 382 17.84 22.30 22.94
N GLY A 383 18.13 22.60 21.67
CA GLY A 383 19.49 22.59 21.12
C GLY A 383 20.07 21.20 20.81
N LYS A 384 19.28 20.12 20.97
CA LYS A 384 19.70 18.74 20.66
C LYS A 384 18.92 18.19 19.47
N GLN A 385 19.59 17.41 18.63
CA GLN A 385 18.96 16.65 17.55
C GLN A 385 18.45 15.31 18.07
N TYR A 386 17.26 14.93 17.63
CA TYR A 386 16.61 13.66 17.93
C TYR A 386 16.23 12.94 16.65
N ILE A 387 16.34 11.62 16.65
CA ILE A 387 15.73 10.73 15.66
C ILE A 387 14.62 9.95 16.36
N THR A 388 13.41 9.94 15.82
CA THR A 388 12.26 9.25 16.42
C THR A 388 11.60 8.32 15.40
N VAL A 389 11.15 7.15 15.85
CA VAL A 389 10.42 6.20 14.99
C VAL A 389 9.28 5.55 15.76
N VAL A 390 8.16 5.31 15.08
CA VAL A 390 7.08 4.47 15.59
C VAL A 390 7.42 3.01 15.31
N VAL A 391 7.58 2.23 16.37
CA VAL A 391 7.90 0.81 16.33
C VAL A 391 6.63 0.01 16.50
N GLY A 392 6.35 -0.86 15.53
CA GLY A 392 5.15 -1.66 15.49
C GLY A 392 5.00 -2.32 14.13
N TRP A 393 4.78 -3.63 14.14
CA TRP A 393 4.59 -4.41 12.93
C TRP A 393 3.11 -4.69 12.68
N ARG A 394 2.74 -4.78 11.40
CA ARG A 394 1.42 -5.24 10.97
C ARG A 394 1.56 -5.96 9.62
N GLY A 395 1.38 -7.27 9.63
CA GLY A 395 1.28 -8.09 8.43
C GLY A 395 0.15 -9.11 8.57
N SER A 396 -0.65 -9.27 7.52
CA SER A 396 -1.70 -10.30 7.51
C SER A 396 -1.09 -11.69 7.35
N THR A 397 -0.13 -11.79 6.43
CA THR A 397 0.61 -13.01 6.07
C THR A 397 2.01 -13.02 6.70
N PRO A 398 2.71 -14.17 6.67
CA PRO A 398 4.10 -14.27 7.11
C PRO A 398 4.98 -13.15 6.56
N ASN A 399 5.87 -12.66 7.41
CA ASN A 399 6.67 -11.49 7.10
C ASN A 399 7.98 -11.83 6.34
N GLY A 400 8.27 -13.13 6.25
CA GLY A 400 9.40 -13.74 5.54
C GLY A 400 10.78 -13.47 6.15
N TRP A 401 10.83 -12.95 7.37
CA TRP A 401 11.97 -13.11 8.26
C TRP A 401 11.86 -14.46 9.01
N THR A 402 12.93 -14.86 9.69
CA THR A 402 13.00 -16.17 10.38
C THR A 402 12.08 -16.28 11.60
N LYS A 403 11.53 -15.16 12.10
CA LYS A 403 10.60 -15.11 13.23
C LYS A 403 9.36 -14.28 12.88
N GLU A 404 8.19 -14.84 13.20
CA GLU A 404 6.91 -14.13 13.03
C GLU A 404 6.55 -13.26 14.23
N TRP A 405 5.87 -12.15 13.96
CA TRP A 405 5.39 -11.24 14.99
C TRP A 405 3.98 -11.62 15.43
N ASP A 406 3.81 -11.98 16.70
CA ASP A 406 2.50 -12.26 17.27
C ASP A 406 1.77 -10.96 17.64
N TYR A 407 0.50 -10.84 17.26
CA TYR A 407 -0.30 -9.63 17.46
C TYR A 407 -0.39 -9.18 18.94
N ARG A 408 -0.45 -10.14 19.87
CA ARG A 408 -0.61 -9.91 21.32
C ARG A 408 0.73 -9.75 22.04
N ALA A 409 1.79 -10.37 21.53
CA ALA A 409 3.13 -10.28 22.13
C ALA A 409 3.88 -8.98 21.74
N GLN A 410 3.63 -8.45 20.54
CA GLN A 410 4.34 -7.27 20.04
C GLN A 410 4.29 -6.06 20.98
N LYS A 411 5.45 -5.41 21.15
CA LYS A 411 5.59 -4.24 22.01
C LYS A 411 5.66 -2.97 21.17
N ARG A 412 4.49 -2.44 20.84
CA ARG A 412 4.33 -1.20 20.06
C ARG A 412 4.80 0.02 20.89
N ARG A 413 5.71 0.83 20.36
CA ARG A 413 6.36 1.94 21.07
C ARG A 413 6.71 3.11 20.15
N ILE A 414 7.01 4.25 20.74
CA ILE A 414 7.74 5.35 20.08
C ILE A 414 9.15 5.33 20.65
N LEU A 415 10.15 5.20 19.80
CA LEU A 415 11.56 5.25 20.21
C LEU A 415 12.19 6.54 19.73
N THR A 416 12.89 7.22 20.63
CA THR A 416 13.60 8.47 20.37
C THR A 416 15.06 8.33 20.76
N PHE A 417 15.94 8.61 19.81
CA PHE A 417 17.40 8.52 19.92
C PHE A 417 18.00 9.92 19.89
N ALA A 418 19.08 10.10 20.65
CA ALA A 418 19.93 11.29 20.63
C ALA A 418 21.37 10.87 20.94
N LEU A 419 22.34 11.70 20.57
CA LEU A 419 23.74 11.48 20.96
C LEU A 419 23.86 11.40 22.49
N ASP A 420 24.67 10.46 22.95
CA ASP A 420 24.97 10.17 24.35
C ASP A 420 23.78 9.74 25.23
N ALA A 421 22.59 9.53 24.66
CA ALA A 421 21.45 8.99 25.39
C ALA A 421 21.77 7.60 25.96
N LYS A 422 21.38 7.34 27.22
CA LYS A 422 21.65 6.08 27.94
C LYS A 422 20.38 5.28 28.26
N GLY A 423 19.25 5.64 27.62
CA GLY A 423 18.00 4.91 27.76
C GLY A 423 18.17 3.46 27.33
N LYS A 424 17.49 2.55 28.02
CA LYS A 424 17.45 1.12 27.68
C LYS A 424 16.01 0.71 27.43
N LEU A 425 15.80 -0.20 26.49
CA LEU A 425 14.52 -0.86 26.37
C LEU A 425 14.29 -1.77 27.58
N PRO A 426 13.04 -1.89 28.07
CA PRO A 426 12.65 -3.01 28.91
C PRO A 426 12.95 -4.33 28.19
N ASN A 427 13.31 -5.37 28.96
CA ASN A 427 13.47 -6.71 28.43
C ASN A 427 12.21 -7.14 27.66
N ASP A 428 12.40 -7.85 26.55
CA ASP A 428 11.32 -8.50 25.83
C ASP A 428 11.20 -9.95 26.28
N ASP A 429 10.34 -10.19 27.27
CA ASP A 429 10.01 -11.51 27.80
C ASP A 429 8.74 -12.11 27.17
N THR A 430 8.17 -11.44 26.17
CA THR A 430 6.90 -11.89 25.61
C THR A 430 7.06 -13.06 24.66
N THR A 431 6.69 -14.24 25.15
CA THR A 431 6.52 -15.43 24.32
C THR A 431 5.07 -15.54 23.87
N PRO A 432 4.79 -15.77 22.58
CA PRO A 432 3.44 -16.03 22.12
C PRO A 432 2.81 -17.22 22.85
N ALA A 433 1.55 -17.09 23.27
CA ALA A 433 0.79 -18.16 23.94
C ALA A 433 0.81 -19.47 23.11
N PRO A 434 0.93 -20.66 23.70
CA PRO A 434 1.03 -21.90 22.93
C PRO A 434 -0.17 -22.13 22.01
N PHE A 435 -0.01 -23.01 21.02
CA PHE A 435 -1.15 -23.50 20.25
C PHE A 435 -2.08 -24.29 21.18
N VAL A 436 -3.39 -24.11 21.01
CA VAL A 436 -4.40 -24.71 21.87
C VAL A 436 -5.12 -25.80 21.09
N ASP A 437 -5.10 -27.05 21.56
CA ASP A 437 -5.85 -28.17 20.95
C ASP A 437 -6.85 -28.80 21.91
N ASP A 438 -7.94 -29.31 21.34
CA ASP A 438 -8.88 -30.21 22.01
C ASP A 438 -8.69 -31.62 21.40
N PRO A 439 -8.05 -32.56 22.12
CA PRO A 439 -7.83 -33.91 21.64
C PRO A 439 -9.12 -34.69 21.37
N ALA A 440 -10.24 -34.33 22.02
CA ALA A 440 -11.52 -35.01 21.84
C ALA A 440 -12.22 -34.59 20.54
N PHE A 441 -11.89 -33.42 19.99
CA PHE A 441 -12.50 -32.91 18.77
C PHE A 441 -12.13 -33.77 17.55
N LYS A 442 -13.12 -34.30 16.84
CA LYS A 442 -12.90 -35.09 15.61
C LYS A 442 -12.95 -34.16 14.39
N VAL A 443 -11.81 -34.00 13.72
CA VAL A 443 -11.73 -33.20 12.50
C VAL A 443 -12.35 -33.97 11.32
N ASP A 444 -13.21 -33.31 10.56
CA ASP A 444 -13.83 -33.80 9.34
C ASP A 444 -13.17 -33.12 8.14
N ALA A 445 -12.57 -33.91 7.25
CA ALA A 445 -11.81 -33.39 6.11
C ALA A 445 -12.68 -32.60 5.10
N ALA A 446 -13.95 -32.97 4.91
CA ALA A 446 -14.84 -32.24 4.02
C ALA A 446 -15.16 -30.85 4.60
N ARG A 447 -15.37 -30.78 5.93
CA ARG A 447 -15.58 -29.51 6.63
C ARG A 447 -14.34 -28.63 6.64
N VAL A 448 -13.15 -29.22 6.76
CA VAL A 448 -11.87 -28.48 6.63
C VAL A 448 -11.78 -27.81 5.26
N ALA A 449 -12.04 -28.54 4.18
CA ALA A 449 -11.97 -28.01 2.82
C ALA A 449 -13.03 -26.92 2.56
N ALA A 450 -14.22 -27.04 3.13
CA ALA A 450 -15.24 -25.98 3.07
C ALA A 450 -14.84 -24.76 3.92
N GLY A 451 -14.31 -24.99 5.11
CA GLY A 451 -13.90 -23.97 6.07
C GLY A 451 -12.75 -23.11 5.55
N ASP A 452 -11.78 -23.71 4.87
CA ASP A 452 -10.66 -22.99 4.24
C ASP A 452 -11.15 -21.93 3.25
N LYS A 453 -12.15 -22.26 2.42
CA LYS A 453 -12.73 -21.33 1.44
C LYS A 453 -13.41 -20.14 2.12
N VAL A 454 -14.27 -20.41 3.11
CA VAL A 454 -14.97 -19.35 3.85
C VAL A 454 -13.98 -18.49 4.63
N PHE A 455 -13.04 -19.14 5.31
CA PHE A 455 -12.00 -18.47 6.08
C PHE A 455 -11.13 -17.57 5.20
N GLY A 456 -10.66 -18.07 4.05
CA GLY A 456 -9.82 -17.30 3.13
C GLY A 456 -10.51 -16.03 2.65
N VAL A 457 -11.82 -16.09 2.41
CA VAL A 457 -12.64 -14.94 1.98
C VAL A 457 -12.91 -13.95 3.12
N ARG A 458 -13.29 -14.44 4.31
CA ARG A 458 -13.84 -13.58 5.37
C ARG A 458 -12.83 -13.17 6.44
N CYS A 459 -11.80 -13.97 6.64
CA CYS A 459 -10.96 -13.91 7.84
C CYS A 459 -9.46 -13.82 7.52
N GLY A 460 -9.03 -14.37 6.39
CA GLY A 460 -7.61 -14.48 5.99
C GLY A 460 -6.86 -13.14 5.95
N ILE A 461 -7.55 -12.06 5.57
CA ILE A 461 -6.94 -10.72 5.52
C ILE A 461 -6.53 -10.18 6.90
N CYS A 462 -7.12 -10.67 7.99
CA CYS A 462 -6.77 -10.27 9.36
C CYS A 462 -5.96 -11.36 10.05
N HIS A 463 -6.41 -12.60 9.97
CA HIS A 463 -5.87 -13.74 10.72
C HIS A 463 -4.83 -14.57 9.96
N GLY A 464 -4.51 -14.18 8.73
CA GLY A 464 -3.53 -14.83 7.86
C GLY A 464 -4.12 -15.98 7.04
N TYR A 465 -3.87 -15.96 5.74
CA TYR A 465 -4.24 -17.06 4.84
C TYR A 465 -3.55 -18.36 5.27
N GLY A 466 -4.23 -19.51 5.08
CA GLY A 466 -3.68 -20.80 5.50
C GLY A 466 -3.53 -20.99 7.02
N MET A 467 -4.14 -20.13 7.85
CA MET A 467 -3.89 -20.02 9.30
C MET A 467 -2.47 -19.59 9.67
N LEU A 468 -1.76 -18.90 8.79
CA LEU A 468 -0.43 -18.38 9.05
C LEU A 468 -0.51 -16.87 9.38
N ALA A 469 -0.79 -16.56 10.64
CA ALA A 469 -0.94 -15.18 11.10
C ALA A 469 0.40 -14.42 11.09
N GLY A 470 0.43 -13.26 10.42
CA GLY A 470 1.61 -12.38 10.34
C GLY A 470 1.67 -11.23 11.35
N GLY A 471 0.73 -11.19 12.31
CA GLY A 471 0.69 -10.17 13.37
C GLY A 471 -0.27 -8.99 13.17
N ALA A 472 -1.15 -9.02 12.16
CA ALA A 472 -2.21 -8.03 11.97
C ALA A 472 -3.41 -8.22 12.91
N ALA A 473 -3.73 -9.46 13.27
CA ALA A 473 -4.75 -9.84 14.24
C ALA A 473 -4.30 -11.08 15.03
N PRO A 474 -5.00 -11.50 16.11
CA PRO A 474 -4.66 -12.69 16.87
C PRO A 474 -4.55 -13.96 16.01
N ASP A 475 -3.57 -14.82 16.28
CA ASP A 475 -3.48 -16.14 15.68
C ASP A 475 -4.58 -17.05 16.26
N LEU A 476 -5.56 -17.43 15.44
CA LEU A 476 -6.72 -18.21 15.90
C LEU A 476 -6.34 -19.61 16.38
N ARG A 477 -5.17 -20.15 16.00
CA ARG A 477 -4.65 -21.43 16.50
C ARG A 477 -4.23 -21.38 17.97
N ARG A 478 -4.06 -20.16 18.51
CA ARG A 478 -3.69 -19.88 19.91
C ARG A 478 -4.89 -19.42 20.74
N SER A 479 -6.08 -19.41 20.15
CA SER A 479 -7.33 -18.97 20.80
C SER A 479 -8.10 -20.17 21.34
N ASP A 480 -8.73 -19.99 22.49
CA ASP A 480 -9.68 -20.93 23.09
C ASP A 480 -11.12 -20.76 22.53
N VAL A 481 -11.44 -19.58 21.98
CA VAL A 481 -12.76 -19.30 21.39
C VAL A 481 -13.22 -20.38 20.39
N PRO A 482 -12.39 -20.83 19.42
CA PRO A 482 -12.81 -21.87 18.48
C PRO A 482 -12.95 -23.28 19.10
N LEU A 483 -12.70 -23.47 20.40
CA LEU A 483 -12.97 -24.75 21.08
C LEU A 483 -14.47 -24.93 21.38
N SER A 484 -15.23 -23.84 21.53
CA SER A 484 -16.67 -23.87 21.77
C SER A 484 -17.40 -23.22 20.60
N ILE A 485 -18.32 -23.95 19.99
CA ILE A 485 -19.11 -23.41 18.86
C ILE A 485 -19.98 -22.22 19.29
N ASP A 486 -20.45 -22.21 20.54
CA ASP A 486 -21.26 -21.11 21.09
C ASP A 486 -20.41 -19.86 21.30
N ALA A 487 -19.20 -20.01 21.86
CA ALA A 487 -18.26 -18.90 22.02
C ALA A 487 -17.81 -18.35 20.65
N PHE A 488 -17.57 -19.24 19.69
CA PHE A 488 -17.22 -18.85 18.33
C PHE A 488 -18.36 -18.11 17.63
N ASN A 489 -19.61 -18.55 17.82
CA ASN A 489 -20.80 -17.86 17.32
C ASN A 489 -20.96 -16.46 17.94
N ALA A 490 -20.79 -16.35 19.27
CA ALA A 490 -20.87 -15.07 19.97
C ALA A 490 -19.87 -14.03 19.41
N VAL A 491 -18.64 -14.47 19.14
CA VAL A 491 -17.60 -13.58 18.58
C VAL A 491 -17.85 -13.26 17.11
N VAL A 492 -18.10 -14.26 16.27
CA VAL A 492 -18.13 -14.09 14.81
C VAL A 492 -19.47 -13.55 14.31
N ARG A 493 -20.59 -14.06 14.80
CA ARG A 493 -21.93 -13.73 14.29
C ARG A 493 -22.67 -12.71 15.16
N GLU A 494 -22.49 -12.75 16.48
CA GLU A 494 -23.18 -11.85 17.42
C GLU A 494 -22.37 -10.59 17.74
N GLY A 495 -21.12 -10.52 17.29
CA GLY A 495 -20.30 -9.31 17.36
C GLY A 495 -19.78 -8.99 18.76
N ALA A 496 -19.59 -10.00 19.63
CA ALA A 496 -19.12 -9.80 21.00
C ALA A 496 -17.82 -8.98 21.10
N PHE A 497 -16.99 -8.97 20.04
CA PHE A 497 -15.71 -8.25 19.96
C PHE A 497 -15.69 -7.10 18.93
N VAL A 498 -16.86 -6.57 18.52
CA VAL A 498 -16.91 -5.40 17.60
C VAL A 498 -16.17 -4.19 18.18
N ASP A 499 -16.31 -3.94 19.49
CA ASP A 499 -15.58 -2.86 20.18
C ASP A 499 -14.05 -3.09 20.22
N ASN A 500 -13.61 -4.33 19.97
CA ASN A 500 -12.20 -4.71 19.82
C ASN A 500 -11.76 -4.82 18.35
N ALA A 501 -12.54 -4.25 17.43
CA ALA A 501 -12.29 -4.24 15.99
C ALA A 501 -12.31 -5.63 15.31
N MET A 502 -13.01 -6.61 15.89
CA MET A 502 -13.40 -7.84 15.18
C MET A 502 -14.77 -7.62 14.53
N PRO A 503 -14.88 -7.56 13.18
CA PRO A 503 -16.15 -7.32 12.51
C PRO A 503 -17.17 -8.43 12.81
N GLN A 504 -18.44 -8.04 12.82
CA GLN A 504 -19.57 -8.97 12.88
C GLN A 504 -19.85 -9.54 11.49
N PHE A 505 -20.01 -10.85 11.40
CA PHE A 505 -20.35 -11.59 10.18
C PHE A 505 -21.70 -12.32 10.37
N ALA A 506 -22.76 -11.55 10.62
CA ALA A 506 -24.09 -12.07 10.92
C ALA A 506 -24.68 -12.92 9.76
N GLU A 507 -24.18 -12.71 8.54
CA GLU A 507 -24.57 -13.44 7.33
C GLU A 507 -24.04 -14.87 7.26
N LEU A 508 -22.99 -15.22 8.02
CA LEU A 508 -22.47 -16.59 8.05
C LEU A 508 -23.48 -17.53 8.68
N THR A 509 -23.62 -18.73 8.11
CA THR A 509 -24.50 -19.76 8.64
C THR A 509 -23.85 -20.50 9.81
N ALA A 510 -24.65 -21.25 10.57
CA ALA A 510 -24.11 -22.15 11.60
C ALA A 510 -23.18 -23.21 11.00
N GLU A 511 -23.46 -23.65 9.76
CA GLU A 511 -22.62 -24.58 9.02
C GLU A 511 -21.28 -23.95 8.62
N ASP A 512 -21.28 -22.68 8.18
CA ASP A 512 -20.04 -21.95 7.89
C ASP A 512 -19.14 -21.85 9.12
N LEU A 513 -19.70 -21.51 10.28
CA LEU A 513 -18.94 -21.47 11.53
C LEU A 513 -18.36 -22.83 11.89
N LEU A 514 -19.15 -23.89 11.77
CA LEU A 514 -18.67 -25.25 12.04
C LEU A 514 -17.53 -25.60 11.08
N ASN A 515 -17.68 -25.32 9.78
CA ASN A 515 -16.64 -25.56 8.78
C ASN A 515 -15.34 -24.80 9.10
N ILE A 516 -15.43 -23.51 9.44
CA ILE A 516 -14.27 -22.70 9.86
C ILE A 516 -13.65 -23.25 11.14
N GLN A 517 -14.45 -23.70 12.11
CA GLN A 517 -13.96 -24.32 13.34
C GLN A 517 -13.11 -25.55 13.02
N HIS A 518 -13.64 -26.48 12.21
CA HIS A 518 -12.90 -27.68 11.77
C HIS A 518 -11.59 -27.31 11.06
N TYR A 519 -11.61 -26.29 10.20
CA TYR A 519 -10.42 -25.78 9.52
C TYR A 519 -9.37 -25.28 10.53
N ILE A 520 -9.74 -24.38 11.46
CA ILE A 520 -8.83 -23.87 12.49
C ILE A 520 -8.25 -25.03 13.30
N ARG A 521 -9.08 -26.01 13.70
CA ARG A 521 -8.62 -27.17 14.47
C ARG A 521 -7.61 -28.03 13.70
N SER A 522 -7.87 -28.31 12.43
CA SER A 522 -6.94 -29.06 11.56
C SER A 522 -5.60 -28.34 11.47
N ARG A 523 -5.61 -27.04 11.13
CA ARG A 523 -4.38 -26.25 10.97
C ARG A 523 -3.59 -26.10 12.26
N THR A 524 -4.28 -26.08 13.40
CA THR A 524 -3.62 -26.06 14.71
C THR A 524 -2.85 -27.35 14.96
N ARG A 525 -3.43 -28.51 14.64
CA ARG A 525 -2.77 -29.83 14.77
C ARG A 525 -1.58 -29.98 13.82
N ASP A 526 -1.72 -29.54 12.57
CA ASP A 526 -0.60 -29.47 11.62
C ASP A 526 0.57 -28.67 12.21
N SER A 527 0.26 -27.53 12.86
CA SER A 527 1.26 -26.63 13.44
C SER A 527 1.89 -27.17 14.73
N ILE A 528 1.18 -28.02 15.48
CA ILE A 528 1.73 -28.72 16.65
C ILE A 528 2.65 -29.85 16.19
N ALA A 529 2.26 -30.61 15.17
CA ALA A 529 3.04 -31.73 14.65
C ALA A 529 4.34 -31.32 13.93
N ALA A 530 4.41 -30.07 13.43
CA ALA A 530 5.59 -29.52 12.76
C ALA A 530 6.66 -28.96 13.71
N LYS A 531 6.39 -28.90 15.02
CA LYS A 531 7.36 -28.51 16.07
C LYS A 531 7.97 -29.75 16.69
#